data_AF-A0A0N4XNL3-F1
#
_entry.id   AF-A0A0N4XNL3-F1
#
_cell.length_a   1.000
_cell.length_b   1.000
_cell.length_c   1.000
_cell.angle_alpha   90.00
_cell.angle_beta   90.00
_cell.angle_gamma   90.00
#
_symmetry.space_group_name_H-M   'P 1'
#
loop_
_entity.id
_entity.type
_entity.pdbx_description
1 polymer ?
#
loop_
_entity_poly.entity_id
_entity_poly.type
_entity_poly.pdbx_seq_one_letter_code
_entity_poly.pdbx_strand_id
1 'polypeptide(L)'
;MLFSKFCDYCENATLSGDSPTLYLKDWHFQKSCGVSMYVTPPMLQSDWANHEKWTDDEYNPFRGDYRFVYFGMRNSWYARNIAWCC
;
A
#
# COMPACT_ATOMS: atom_id res chain seq x y z
N MET A 1 2.38 3.66 -10.64
CA MET A 1 2.38 2.39 -11.41
C MET A 1 1.08 1.67 -11.09
N LEU A 2 0.41 1.05 -12.06
CA LEU A 2 -0.78 0.24 -11.77
C LEU A 2 -0.35 -1.09 -11.16
N PHE A 3 -1.17 -1.66 -10.27
CA PHE A 3 -0.88 -2.94 -9.62
C PHE A 3 -0.66 -4.07 -10.65
N SER A 4 -1.50 -4.16 -11.67
CA SER A 4 -1.34 -5.15 -12.76
C SER A 4 0.02 -5.05 -13.46
N LYS A 5 0.43 -3.84 -13.83
CA LYS A 5 1.75 -3.59 -14.43
C LYS A 5 2.90 -3.97 -13.51
N PHE A 6 2.71 -3.83 -12.19
CA PHE A 6 3.70 -4.24 -11.21
C PHE A 6 3.77 -5.76 -11.06
N CYS A 7 2.63 -6.47 -11.10
CA CYS A 7 2.60 -7.94 -11.18
C CYS A 7 3.32 -8.45 -12.43
N ASP A 8 2.99 -7.89 -13.60
CA ASP A 8 3.66 -8.24 -14.87
C ASP A 8 5.18 -8.00 -14.77
N TYR A 9 5.59 -6.88 -14.16
CA TYR A 9 7.00 -6.60 -13.90
C TYR A 9 7.64 -7.65 -12.98
N CYS A 10 6.98 -8.06 -11.90
CA CYS A 10 7.51 -9.05 -10.97
C CYS A 10 7.64 -10.45 -11.62
N GLU A 11 6.69 -10.84 -12.46
CA GLU A 11 6.70 -12.14 -13.16
C GLU A 11 7.76 -12.19 -14.27
N ASN A 12 7.97 -11.07 -14.96
CA ASN A 12 8.95 -10.95 -16.05
C ASN A 12 10.32 -10.42 -15.59
N ALA A 13 10.50 -10.17 -14.29
CA ALA A 13 11.76 -9.73 -13.72
C ALA A 13 12.78 -10.87 -13.75
N THR A 14 13.35 -11.13 -14.92
CA THR A 14 14.71 -11.64 -15.01
C THR A 14 15.58 -10.66 -14.21
N LEU A 15 16.33 -11.13 -13.21
CA LEU A 15 17.26 -10.31 -12.43
C LEU A 15 18.38 -9.77 -13.35
N SER A 16 18.07 -8.84 -14.23
CA SER A 16 18.98 -8.27 -15.22
C SER A 16 19.73 -7.10 -14.60
N GLY A 17 21.06 -7.23 -14.61
CA GLY A 17 22.02 -6.37 -13.93
C GLY A 17 21.82 -4.86 -14.12
N ASP A 18 22.25 -4.11 -13.10
CA ASP A 18 22.37 -2.66 -12.99
C ASP A 18 21.16 -1.77 -13.31
N SER A 19 20.03 -2.35 -13.74
CA SER A 19 18.80 -1.59 -13.97
C SER A 19 18.13 -1.17 -12.64
N PRO A 20 17.59 0.07 -12.52
CA PRO A 20 16.94 0.52 -11.30
C PRO A 20 15.75 -0.37 -10.96
N THR A 21 15.76 -0.96 -9.76
CA THR A 21 14.67 -1.81 -9.30
C THR A 21 13.42 -0.99 -9.07
N LEU A 22 12.29 -1.43 -9.64
CA LEU A 22 11.01 -0.74 -9.47
C LEU A 22 10.35 -1.09 -8.14
N TYR A 23 9.56 -0.17 -7.62
CA TYR A 23 8.70 -0.36 -6.46
C TYR A 23 7.30 0.20 -6.75
N LEU A 24 6.28 -0.46 -6.20
CA LEU A 24 4.92 0.03 -6.16
C LEU A 24 4.75 0.89 -4.91
N LYS A 25 4.22 2.09 -5.11
CA LYS A 25 3.88 3.03 -4.03
C LYS A 25 2.44 3.47 -4.16
N ASP A 26 1.90 3.91 -3.02
CA ASP A 26 0.60 4.57 -2.95
C ASP A 26 -0.52 3.70 -3.58
N TRP A 27 -0.42 2.37 -3.45
CA TRP A 27 -1.47 1.50 -3.97
C TRP A 27 -2.68 1.58 -3.05
N HIS A 28 -3.78 2.12 -3.59
CA HIS A 28 -5.11 2.22 -3.01
C HIS A 28 -5.71 0.84 -2.71
N PHE A 29 -5.20 0.25 -1.65
CA PHE A 29 -5.44 -1.14 -1.29
C PHE A 29 -6.86 -1.32 -0.78
N GLN A 30 -7.33 -0.42 0.09
CA GLN A 30 -8.67 -0.49 0.69
C GLN A 30 -9.76 -0.47 -0.36
N LYS A 31 -9.64 0.39 -1.38
CA LYS A 31 -10.59 0.43 -2.50
C LYS A 31 -10.63 -0.87 -3.31
N SER A 32 -9.50 -1.57 -3.42
CA SER A 32 -9.38 -2.77 -4.27
C SER A 32 -9.74 -4.06 -3.52
N CYS A 33 -9.44 -4.13 -2.22
CA CYS A 33 -9.49 -5.36 -1.43
C CYS A 33 -10.31 -5.24 -0.12
N GLY A 34 -10.82 -4.06 0.21
CA GLY A 34 -11.47 -3.78 1.49
C GLY A 34 -10.48 -3.72 2.67
N VAL A 35 -11.02 -3.84 3.88
CA VAL A 35 -10.25 -3.70 5.15
C VAL A 35 -9.94 -5.02 5.86
N SER A 36 -10.40 -6.15 5.32
CA SER A 36 -10.33 -7.47 6.00
C SER A 36 -8.99 -8.18 5.86
N MET A 37 -8.11 -7.74 4.95
CA MET A 37 -6.87 -8.44 4.63
C MET A 37 -5.82 -8.41 5.75
N TYR A 38 -5.83 -7.38 6.59
CA TYR A 38 -4.95 -7.28 7.74
C TYR A 38 -5.65 -6.58 8.90
N VAL A 39 -5.26 -6.97 10.11
CA VAL A 39 -5.72 -6.32 11.33
C VAL A 39 -4.70 -5.27 11.71
N THR A 40 -5.13 -4.01 11.79
CA THR A 40 -4.32 -2.91 12.30
C THR A 40 -3.87 -3.25 13.74
N PRO A 41 -2.60 -3.10 14.13
CA PRO A 41 -2.15 -3.32 15.50
C PRO A 41 -2.96 -2.47 16.50
N PRO A 42 -3.23 -2.94 17.74
CA PRO A 42 -4.10 -2.22 18.69
C PRO A 42 -3.72 -0.76 18.93
N MET A 43 -2.42 -0.45 18.91
CA MET A 43 -1.92 0.93 19.12
C MET A 43 -2.28 1.88 17.96
N LEU A 44 -2.48 1.34 16.75
CA LEU A 44 -2.85 2.09 15.55
C LEU A 44 -4.37 2.02 15.28
N GLN A 45 -5.08 1.10 15.94
CA GLN A 45 -6.54 1.03 15.83
C GLN A 45 -7.22 2.26 16.41
N SER A 46 -6.66 2.83 17.49
CA SER A 46 -7.15 4.05 18.17
C SER A 46 -6.84 5.34 17.39
N ASP A 47 -6.72 5.27 16.07
CA ASP A 47 -6.51 6.44 15.21
C ASP A 47 -7.85 7.03 14.76
N TRP A 48 -7.90 8.35 14.55
CA TRP A 48 -9.12 9.05 14.11
C TRP A 48 -9.63 8.49 12.78
N ALA A 49 -8.71 8.15 11.86
CA ALA A 49 -9.03 7.52 10.59
C ALA A 49 -9.55 6.08 10.73
N ASN A 50 -9.25 5.38 11.83
CA ASN A 50 -9.68 3.99 12.06
C ASN A 50 -10.96 3.90 12.93
N HIS A 51 -11.27 4.91 13.75
CA HIS A 51 -12.40 4.90 14.68
C HIS A 51 -13.69 5.53 14.17
N GLU A 52 -13.61 6.43 13.19
CA GLU A 52 -14.83 6.99 12.61
C GLU A 52 -15.52 5.94 11.74
N LYS A 53 -16.85 5.85 11.87
CA LYS A 53 -17.71 5.15 10.91
C LYS A 53 -17.69 5.98 9.63
N TRP A 54 -16.61 5.86 8.87
CA TRP A 54 -16.49 6.40 7.54
C TRP A 54 -17.47 5.64 6.65
N THR A 55 -18.67 6.18 6.54
CA THR A 55 -19.61 5.83 5.48
C THR A 55 -18.99 6.24 4.14
N ASP A 56 -19.27 5.50 3.06
CA ASP A 56 -18.90 5.88 1.68
C ASP A 56 -19.75 7.06 1.17
N ASP A 57 -20.09 7.99 2.05
CA ASP A 57 -20.85 9.18 1.69
C ASP A 57 -19.93 10.31 1.21
N GLU A 58 -20.54 11.36 0.63
CA GLU A 58 -19.84 12.50 0.06
C GLU A 58 -19.11 13.37 1.11
N TYR A 59 -19.38 13.16 2.41
CA TYR A 59 -18.78 13.92 3.51
C TYR A 59 -17.52 13.26 4.06
N ASN A 60 -17.24 12.02 3.67
CA ASN A 60 -16.02 11.33 4.03
C ASN A 60 -14.80 11.94 3.31
N PRO A 61 -13.85 12.56 4.04
CA PRO A 61 -12.66 13.18 3.45
C PRO A 61 -11.75 12.17 2.75
N PHE A 62 -11.86 10.89 3.12
CA PHE A 62 -11.08 9.78 2.56
C PHE A 62 -11.82 9.01 1.47
N ARG A 63 -13.13 9.22 1.30
CA ARG A 63 -13.99 8.45 0.38
C ARG A 63 -13.75 6.94 0.47
N GLY A 64 -13.57 6.46 1.70
CA GLY A 64 -13.34 5.04 1.99
C GLY A 64 -11.97 4.51 1.54
N ASP A 65 -10.96 5.36 1.30
CA ASP A 65 -9.68 4.92 0.73
C ASP A 65 -8.47 5.68 1.29
N TYR A 66 -8.04 5.28 2.49
CA TYR A 66 -6.91 5.89 3.21
C TYR A 66 -5.77 4.90 3.54
N ARG A 67 -5.96 3.60 3.30
CA ARG A 67 -4.92 2.58 3.53
C ARG A 67 -4.17 2.29 2.24
N PHE A 68 -2.87 2.53 2.28
CA PHE A 68 -1.98 2.37 1.14
C PHE A 68 -1.00 1.23 1.37
N VAL A 69 -0.65 0.54 0.29
CA VAL A 69 0.37 -0.51 0.30
C VAL A 69 1.54 -0.12 -0.57
N TYR A 70 2.74 -0.39 -0.06
CA TYR A 70 4.01 -0.23 -0.77
C TYR A 70 4.63 -1.62 -0.98
N PHE A 71 5.00 -1.94 -2.22
CA PHE A 71 5.74 -3.16 -2.54
C PHE A 71 7.07 -2.79 -3.18
N GLY A 72 8.15 -3.39 -2.69
CA GLY A 72 9.48 -3.25 -3.28
C GLY A 72 10.10 -4.61 -3.49
N MET A 73 10.81 -4.77 -4.62
CA MET A 73 11.70 -5.92 -4.79
C MET A 73 12.98 -5.72 -3.97
N ARG A 74 13.70 -6.81 -3.71
CA ARG A 74 14.98 -6.74 -2.99
C ARG A 74 15.91 -5.72 -3.65
N ASN A 75 16.52 -4.85 -2.85
CA ASN A 75 17.38 -3.73 -3.28
C ASN A 75 16.68 -2.55 -3.98
N SER A 76 15.34 -2.53 -4.08
CA SER A 76 14.61 -1.34 -4.57
C SER A 76 14.61 -0.16 -3.59
N TRP A 77 15.15 -0.36 -2.38
CA TRP A 77 15.13 0.63 -1.30
C TRP A 77 16.44 0.59 -0.48
N TYR A 78 17.53 1.18 -1.00
CA TYR A 78 18.66 1.55 -0.14
C TYR A 78 18.33 2.85 0.61
N ALA A 79 17.45 2.75 1.61
CA ALA A 79 17.30 3.76 2.65
C ALA A 79 16.88 3.05 3.93
N ARG A 80 17.79 3.00 4.90
CA ARG A 80 17.62 2.40 6.23
C ARG A 80 16.22 2.67 6.80
N ASN A 81 15.50 1.60 7.14
CA ASN A 81 14.33 1.57 8.03
C ASN A 81 13.14 2.49 7.67
N ILE A 82 12.04 1.88 7.22
CA ILE A 82 10.71 1.84 7.87
C ILE A 82 9.65 1.59 6.78
N ALA A 83 8.91 0.49 6.90
CA ALA A 83 7.60 0.36 6.27
C ALA A 83 6.57 1.01 7.21
N TRP A 84 6.03 2.16 6.81
CA TRP A 84 4.87 2.75 7.50
C TRP A 84 3.61 2.21 6.82
N CYS A 85 2.88 1.34 7.51
CA CYS A 85 1.43 1.26 7.36
C CYS A 85 0.86 2.18 8.45
N CYS A 86 0.33 3.34 8.05
CA CYS A 86 -0.73 3.97 8.84
C CYS A 86 -2.05 3.31 8.45
#